data_AF-A0A917UEC0-F1
#
_entry.id   AF-A0A917UEC0-F1
#
_cell.length_a   1.000
_cell.length_b   1.000
_cell.length_c   1.000
_cell.angle_alpha   90.00
_cell.angle_beta   90.00
_cell.angle_gamma   90.00
#
_symmetry.space_group_name_H-M   'P 1'
#
loop_
_entity.id
_entity.type
_entity.pdbx_description
1 polymer ?
#
loop_
_entity_poly.entity_id
_entity_poly.type
_entity_poly.pdbx_seq_one_letter_code
_entity_poly.pdbx_strand_id
1 'polypeptide(L)'
;MYFLAFHPHADNDRPELGIISGRYLDVLERRDGRWGIVRRVVVSDWTRNDLAGPEWERTTERAGYVGGRRGDRDQSYEFFA
;
A
#
# COMPACT_ATOMS: atom_id res chain seq x y z
N MET A 1 -0.20 -14.86 3.73
CA MET A 1 0.70 -13.79 3.22
C MET A 1 0.71 -12.66 4.23
N TYR A 2 1.87 -12.08 4.56
CA TYR A 2 1.94 -10.92 5.46
C TYR A 2 1.82 -9.62 4.66
N PHE A 3 1.30 -8.57 5.28
CA PHE A 3 1.24 -7.24 4.68
C PHE A 3 1.66 -6.15 5.69
N LEU A 4 2.07 -5.02 5.12
CA LEU A 4 2.18 -3.74 5.79
C LEU A 4 1.43 -2.74 4.92
N ALA A 5 0.49 -2.00 5.48
CA ALA A 5 -0.21 -0.93 4.78
C ALA A 5 0.05 0.39 5.50
N PHE A 6 0.33 1.40 4.68
CA PHE A 6 0.60 2.77 5.10
C PHE A 6 -0.60 3.64 4.74
N HIS A 7 -1.12 4.37 5.72
CA HIS A 7 -2.28 5.23 5.57
C HIS A 7 -1.95 6.64 6.10
N PRO A 8 -1.49 7.55 5.21
CA PRO A 8 -1.40 8.96 5.54
C PRO A 8 -2.79 9.49 5.86
N HIS A 9 -2.94 10.14 7.02
CA HIS A 9 -4.17 10.79 7.46
C HIS A 9 -3.82 12.07 8.23
N ALA A 10 -4.85 12.81 8.62
CA ALA A 10 -4.68 13.94 9.52
C ALA A 10 -5.45 13.65 10.82
N ASP A 11 -4.80 13.84 11.96
CA ASP A 11 -5.44 13.90 13.27
C ASP A 11 -5.21 15.29 13.86
N ASN A 12 -6.29 15.99 14.26
CA ASN A 12 -6.22 17.36 14.79
C ASN A 12 -5.36 18.31 13.93
N ASP A 13 -5.53 18.28 12.60
CA ASP A 13 -4.75 19.04 11.60
C ASP A 13 -3.24 18.75 11.55
N ARG A 14 -2.78 17.69 12.22
CA ARG A 14 -1.40 17.21 12.13
C ARG A 14 -1.33 16.04 11.14
N PRO A 15 -0.40 16.06 10.18
CA PRO A 15 -0.19 14.92 9.31
C PRO A 15 0.36 13.74 10.14
N GLU A 16 -0.30 12.60 10.00
CA GLU A 16 0.07 11.35 10.66
C GLU A 16 0.16 10.20 9.65
N LEU A 17 1.05 9.26 9.92
CA LEU A 17 1.19 8.05 9.13
C LEU A 17 0.75 6.83 9.95
N GLY A 18 -0.45 6.36 9.66
CA GLY A 18 -0.94 5.09 10.18
C GLY A 18 -0.23 3.92 9.49
N ILE A 19 0.22 2.96 10.28
CA ILE A 19 0.71 1.68 9.83
C ILE A 19 -0.18 0.59 10.40
N ILE A 20 -0.62 -0.31 9.53
CA ILE A 20 -1.22 -1.58 9.92
C ILE A 20 -0.40 -2.73 9.35
N SER A 21 -0.10 -3.72 10.17
CA SER A 21 0.49 -4.97 9.73
C SER A 21 -0.45 -6.12 10.03
N GLY A 22 -0.39 -7.14 9.19
CA GLY A 22 -1.27 -8.27 9.34
C GLY A 22 -1.02 -9.38 8.35
N ARG A 23 -2.00 -10.26 8.24
CA ARG A 23 -2.00 -11.39 7.33
C ARG A 23 -3.24 -11.42 6.46
N TYR A 24 -3.05 -11.68 5.18
CA TYR A 24 -4.09 -12.20 4.31
C TYR A 24 -4.12 -13.72 4.42
N LEU A 25 -5.28 -14.23 4.83
CA LEU A 25 -5.65 -15.64 4.75
C LEU A 25 -6.58 -15.80 3.54
N ASP A 26 -5.99 -16.14 2.41
CA ASP A 26 -6.69 -16.23 1.14
C ASP A 26 -6.96 -17.68 0.77
N VAL A 27 -8.20 -17.95 0.36
CA VAL A 27 -8.55 -19.14 -0.42
C VAL A 27 -8.60 -18.71 -1.87
N LEU A 28 -7.73 -19.31 -2.67
CA LEU A 28 -7.64 -19.07 -4.11
C LEU A 28 -8.25 -20.27 -4.85
N GLU A 29 -9.01 -19.99 -5.91
CA GLU A 29 -9.47 -21.02 -6.84
C GLU A 29 -9.10 -20.65 -8.27
N ARG A 30 -8.80 -21.67 -9.08
CA ARG A 30 -8.59 -21.51 -10.51
C ARG A 30 -9.84 -21.94 -11.27
N ARG A 31 -10.47 -21.04 -12.01
CA ARG A 31 -11.65 -21.29 -12.84
C ARG A 31 -11.38 -20.79 -14.26
N ASP A 32 -11.67 -21.63 -15.26
CA ASP A 32 -11.41 -21.33 -16.68
C ASP A 32 -9.98 -20.82 -16.95
N GLY A 33 -9.01 -21.45 -16.29
CA GLY A 33 -7.60 -21.12 -16.42
C GLY A 33 -7.12 -19.89 -15.64
N ARG A 34 -8.00 -19.13 -14.99
CA ARG A 34 -7.68 -17.91 -14.22
C ARG A 34 -7.76 -18.14 -12.71
N TRP A 35 -6.80 -17.61 -11.96
CA TRP A 35 -6.82 -17.62 -10.49
C TRP A 35 -7.63 -16.44 -9.95
N GLY A 36 -8.41 -16.67 -8.91
CA GLY A 36 -9.13 -15.62 -8.19
C GLY A 36 -9.20 -15.91 -6.68
N ILE A 37 -9.42 -14.87 -5.89
CA ILE A 37 -9.65 -14.98 -4.44
C ILE A 37 -11.14 -15.26 -4.22
N VAL A 38 -11.49 -16.42 -3.68
CA VAL A 38 -12.89 -16.78 -3.37
C VAL A 38 -13.27 -16.48 -1.92
N ARG A 39 -12.26 -16.37 -1.04
CA ARG A 39 -12.43 -15.93 0.33
C ARG A 39 -11.14 -15.25 0.79
N ARG A 40 -11.28 -14.13 1.49
CA ARG A 40 -10.19 -13.44 2.18
C ARG A 40 -10.61 -13.14 3.60
N VAL A 41 -9.76 -13.51 4.55
CA VAL A 41 -9.80 -12.97 5.92
C VAL A 41 -8.54 -12.15 6.12
N VAL A 42 -8.73 -10.91 6.57
CA VAL A 42 -7.63 -10.03 6.96
C VAL A 42 -7.48 -10.12 8.47
N VAL A 43 -6.33 -10.60 8.93
CA VAL A 43 -5.98 -10.58 10.36
C VAL A 43 -5.12 -9.35 10.60
N SER A 44 -5.61 -8.42 11.42
CA SER A 44 -4.81 -7.30 11.91
C SER A 44 -3.96 -7.79 13.07
N ASP A 45 -2.64 -7.86 12.87
CA ASP A 45 -1.72 -8.33 13.91
C ASP A 45 -1.32 -7.17 14.84
N TRP A 46 -1.03 -5.99 14.29
CA TRP A 46 -0.79 -4.77 15.06
C TRP A 46 -0.99 -3.50 14.22
N THR A 47 -1.22 -2.37 14.90
CA THR A 47 -1.31 -1.03 14.31
C THR A 47 -0.40 -0.05 15.04
N ARG A 48 0.02 1.02 14.35
CA ARG A 48 0.77 2.14 14.91
C ARG A 48 0.36 3.42 14.20
N ASN A 49 -0.03 4.46 14.93
CA ASN A 49 -0.53 5.72 14.34
C ASN A 49 0.46 6.89 14.48
N ASP A 50 1.47 6.74 15.33
CA ASP A 50 2.29 7.85 15.84
C ASP A 50 3.68 7.93 15.20
N LEU A 51 3.83 7.62 13.91
CA LEU A 51 5.09 7.88 13.22
C LEU A 51 5.25 9.38 12.99
N ALA A 52 5.72 10.07 14.04
CA ALA A 52 6.04 11.48 14.01
C ALA A 52 7.26 11.74 13.13
N GLY A 53 7.21 12.84 12.39
CA GLY A 53 8.29 13.31 11.52
C GLY A 53 7.70 13.87 10.23
N PRO A 54 8.34 14.90 9.64
CA PRO A 54 7.93 15.37 8.33
C PRO A 54 8.10 14.23 7.31
N GLU A 55 7.24 14.19 6.29
CA GLU A 55 7.55 13.45 5.06
C GLU A 55 8.96 13.87 4.63
N TRP A 56 9.86 12.90 4.43
CA TRP A 56 11.16 13.23 3.86
C TRP A 56 10.90 13.94 2.54
N GLU A 57 11.42 15.17 2.41
CA GLU A 57 11.29 16.04 1.23
C GLU A 57 11.33 15.16 -0.02
N ARG A 58 10.17 14.98 -0.67
CA ARG A 58 9.91 13.92 -1.67
C ARG A 58 11.18 13.51 -2.40
N THR A 59 11.75 12.36 -2.03
CA THR A 59 12.92 11.79 -2.75
C THR A 59 12.61 11.60 -4.23
N THR A 60 11.32 11.59 -4.60
CA THR A 60 10.84 11.50 -5.99
C THR A 60 11.04 12.75 -6.85
N GLU A 61 11.40 13.91 -6.29
CA GLU A 61 11.57 15.12 -7.13
C GLU A 61 12.98 15.71 -7.05
N ARG A 62 13.71 15.51 -5.94
CA ARG A 62 15.10 15.99 -5.79
C ARG A 62 16.18 14.94 -6.04
N ALA A 63 15.88 13.64 -6.03
CA ALA A 63 16.89 12.57 -6.14
C ALA A 63 16.75 11.68 -7.40
N GLY A 64 15.97 12.10 -8.40
CA GLY A 64 15.87 11.40 -9.68
C GLY A 64 14.99 10.14 -9.68
N TYR A 65 14.26 9.86 -8.59
CA TYR A 65 13.30 8.75 -8.55
C TYR A 65 11.97 9.15 -9.18
N VAL A 66 11.44 8.32 -10.07
CA VAL A 66 10.14 8.61 -10.70
C VAL A 66 9.01 8.32 -9.71
N GLY A 67 8.24 9.34 -9.33
CA GLY A 67 7.14 9.21 -8.39
C GLY A 67 5.89 8.57 -9.01
N GLY A 68 5.27 7.62 -8.30
CA GLY A 68 4.06 6.93 -8.76
C GLY A 68 2.87 7.85 -9.06
N ARG A 69 1.94 7.36 -9.87
CA ARG A 69 0.69 8.06 -10.23
C ARG A 69 -0.48 7.10 -10.12
N ARG A 70 -1.68 7.60 -9.82
CA ARG A 70 -2.88 6.76 -9.81
C ARG A 70 -3.36 6.51 -11.24
N GLY A 71 -3.81 5.28 -11.51
CA GLY A 71 -4.49 4.90 -12.74
C GLY A 71 -3.53 4.51 -13.87
N ASP A 72 -3.98 4.69 -15.10
CA ASP A 72 -3.22 4.47 -16.34
C ASP A 72 -1.96 5.32 -16.48
N ARG A 73 -1.86 6.41 -15.71
CA ARG A 73 -0.66 7.25 -15.62
C ARG A 73 0.43 6.65 -14.74
N ASP A 74 0.17 5.53 -14.07
CA ASP A 74 1.20 4.82 -13.32
C ASP A 74 2.26 4.26 -14.27
N GLN A 75 3.51 4.41 -13.90
CA GLN A 75 4.67 4.03 -14.72
C GLN A 75 4.72 2.53 -15.01
N SER A 76 4.03 1.70 -14.23
CA SER A 76 3.92 0.27 -14.51
C SER A 76 3.24 -0.03 -15.84
N TYR A 77 2.31 0.82 -16.30
CA TYR A 77 1.66 0.65 -17.60
C TYR A 77 2.61 0.83 -18.78
N GLU A 78 3.56 1.77 -18.68
CA GLU A 78 4.59 1.96 -19.70
C GLU A 78 5.66 0.86 -19.60
N PHE A 79 6.08 0.50 -18.39
CA PHE A 79 7.19 -0.43 -18.18
C PHE A 79 6.90 -1.88 -18.62
N PHE A 80 5.66 -2.35 -18.47
CA PHE A 80 5.26 -3.73 -18.78
C PHE A 80 4.45 -3.88 -20.08
N ALA A 81 4.36 -2.82 -20.90
CA ALA A 81 3.69 -2.85 -22.20
C ALA A 81 4.41 -3.72 -23.24
#